data_AF-A0A6P1BY90-F1
#
_entry.id   AF-A0A6P1BY90-F1
#
_cell.length_a   1.000
_cell.length_b   1.000
_cell.length_c   1.000
_cell.angle_alpha   90.00
_cell.angle_beta   90.00
_cell.angle_gamma   90.00
#
_symmetry.space_group_name_H-M   'P 1'
#
loop_
_entity.id
_entity.type
_entity.pdbx_description
1 polymer ?
#
loop_
_entity_poly.entity_id
_entity_poly.type
_entity_poly.pdbx_seq_one_letter_code
_entity_poly.pdbx_strand_id
1 'polypeptide(L)' 'LVGGKDAVLVIDDTSLPKKGERSVGVAAQYASALGKTANCQTMVSLTLARGEVPVMVALRLFLPDSWTS' A
#
# COMPACT_ATOMS: atom_id res chain seq x y z
N LEU A 1 -6.62 -21.80 10.11
CA LEU A 1 -5.50 -21.39 9.23
C LEU A 1 -6.08 -20.77 7.96
N VAL A 2 -5.49 -19.68 7.45
CA VAL A 2 -6.04 -18.85 6.34
C VAL A 2 -5.75 -19.41 4.94
N GLY A 3 -4.95 -20.48 4.82
CA GLY A 3 -4.67 -21.15 3.53
C GLY A 3 -5.77 -22.14 3.08
N GLY A 4 -5.58 -22.73 1.90
CA GLY A 4 -6.47 -23.73 1.32
C GLY A 4 -6.96 -23.38 -0.08
N LYS A 5 -7.74 -24.27 -0.69
CA LYS A 5 -8.23 -24.14 -2.08
C LYS A 5 -9.07 -22.88 -2.36
N ASP A 6 -9.73 -22.36 -1.32
CA ASP A 6 -10.62 -21.19 -1.42
C ASP A 6 -9.94 -19.91 -0.91
N ALA A 7 -8.63 -19.95 -0.62
CA ALA A 7 -7.88 -18.78 -0.22
C ALA A 7 -7.47 -17.95 -1.45
N VAL A 8 -7.51 -16.64 -1.30
CA VAL A 8 -7.13 -15.68 -2.35
C VAL A 8 -6.01 -14.79 -1.86
N LEU A 9 -5.17 -14.35 -2.79
CA LEU A 9 -4.12 -13.38 -2.54
C LEU A 9 -4.58 -12.02 -3.07
N VAL A 10 -4.84 -11.10 -2.15
CA VAL A 10 -5.28 -9.74 -2.45
C VAL A 10 -4.06 -8.84 -2.52
N ILE A 11 -3.92 -8.12 -3.64
CA ILE A 11 -2.91 -7.10 -3.85
C ILE A 11 -3.64 -5.76 -3.91
N ASP A 12 -3.20 -4.81 -3.10
CA ASP A 12 -3.85 -3.49 -2.99
C ASP A 12 -2.81 -2.40 -2.75
N ASP A 13 -3.00 -1.23 -3.37
CA ASP A 13 -2.23 -0.04 -3.04
C ASP A 13 -2.82 0.64 -1.80
N THR A 14 -1.97 1.04 -0.87
CA THR A 14 -2.37 1.82 0.30
C THR A 14 -1.64 3.14 0.28
N SER A 15 -2.42 4.22 0.15
CA SER A 15 -1.91 5.58 0.18
C SER A 15 -2.05 6.19 1.57
N LEU A 16 -0.95 6.71 2.12
CA LEU A 16 -0.90 7.39 3.41
C LEU A 16 -0.63 8.89 3.20
N PRO A 17 -1.67 9.75 3.21
CA PRO A 17 -1.48 11.20 3.07
C PRO A 17 -0.54 11.77 4.13
N LYS A 18 0.35 12.67 3.71
CA LYS A 18 1.34 13.32 4.58
C LYS A 18 1.26 14.84 4.42
N LYS A 19 1.43 15.58 5.50
CA LYS A 19 1.50 17.04 5.48
C LYS A 19 2.91 17.60 5.30
N GLY A 20 3.94 16.76 5.32
CA GLY A 20 5.35 17.19 5.21
C GLY A 20 6.20 16.17 4.47
N GLU A 21 7.52 16.40 4.48
CA GLU A 21 8.47 15.74 3.57
C GLU A 21 9.43 14.77 4.26
N ARG A 22 9.31 14.59 5.58
CA ARG A 22 10.26 13.81 6.39
C ARG A 22 9.95 12.31 6.50
N SER A 23 9.02 11.79 5.70
CA SER A 23 8.74 10.35 5.61
C SER A 23 9.38 9.81 4.33
N VAL A 24 10.12 8.71 4.42
CA VAL A 24 10.77 8.09 3.25
C VAL A 24 9.75 7.78 2.15
N GLY A 25 10.07 8.11 0.90
CA GLY A 25 9.18 7.85 -0.23
C GLY A 25 7.92 8.71 -0.28
N VAL A 26 7.83 9.77 0.53
CA VAL A 26 6.75 10.75 0.41
C VAL A 26 6.97 11.64 -0.81
N ALA A 27 5.94 11.79 -1.63
CA ALA A 27 5.94 12.68 -2.79
C ALA A 27 4.49 12.96 -3.23
N ALA A 28 4.31 13.85 -4.20
CA ALA A 28 3.03 14.02 -4.89
C ALA A 28 2.72 12.75 -5.71
N GLN A 29 1.73 11.98 -5.26
CA GLN A 29 1.28 10.74 -5.90
C GLN A 29 -0.25 10.67 -5.83
N TYR A 30 -0.89 9.82 -6.63
CA TYR A 30 -2.34 9.62 -6.53
C TYR A 30 -2.68 8.90 -5.23
N ALA A 31 -3.35 9.59 -4.31
CA ALA A 31 -3.77 9.03 -3.04
C ALA A 31 -5.18 8.45 -3.18
N SER A 32 -5.28 7.12 -3.31
CA SER A 32 -6.56 6.39 -3.49
C SER A 32 -7.61 6.77 -2.46
N ALA A 33 -7.23 6.86 -1.17
CA ALA A 33 -8.11 7.28 -0.08
C ALA A 33 -8.65 8.73 -0.19
N LEU A 34 -8.00 9.59 -0.99
CA LEU A 34 -8.42 10.98 -1.20
C LEU A 34 -9.03 11.22 -2.59
N GLY A 35 -8.96 10.25 -3.50
CA GLY A 35 -9.43 10.38 -4.89
C GLY A 35 -8.68 11.45 -5.70
N LYS A 36 -7.46 11.80 -5.31
CA LYS A 36 -6.68 12.87 -5.97
C LYS A 36 -5.17 12.69 -5.77
N THR A 37 -4.40 13.37 -6.60
CA THR A 37 -2.97 13.57 -6.35
C THR A 37 -2.78 14.42 -5.10
N ALA A 38 -2.01 13.90 -4.15
CA ALA A 38 -1.67 14.57 -2.91
C ALA A 38 -0.26 14.16 -2.50
N ASN A 39 0.34 14.93 -1.59
CA ASN A 39 1.55 14.48 -0.93
C ASN A 39 1.22 13.26 -0.06
N CYS A 40 1.72 12.09 -0.46
CA CYS A 40 1.47 10.84 0.26
C CYS A 40 2.66 9.89 0.12
N GLN A 41 2.67 8.91 1.01
CA GLN A 41 3.51 7.73 0.93
C GLN A 41 2.64 6.58 0.45
N THR A 42 3.03 5.90 -0.62
CA THR A 42 2.27 4.78 -1.17
C THR A 42 3.01 3.47 -0.95
N MET A 43 2.27 2.42 -0.64
CA MET A 43 2.78 1.07 -0.40
C MET A 43 1.88 0.06 -1.09
N VAL A 44 2.44 -1.09 -1.44
CA VAL A 44 1.69 -2.24 -1.97
C VAL A 44 1.61 -3.28 -0.87
N SER A 45 0.39 -3.67 -0.53
CA SER A 45 0.10 -4.71 0.45
C SER A 45 -0.20 -6.04 -0.22
N LEU A 46 0.14 -7.12 0.48
CA LEU A 46 -0.20 -8.48 0.09
C LEU A 46 -0.95 -9.13 1.25
N THR A 47 -2.21 -9.48 1.02
CA THR A 47 -3.09 -10.06 2.04
C THR A 47 -3.60 -11.41 1.58
N LEU A 48 -3.30 -12.46 2.35
CA LEU A 48 -3.92 -13.77 2.16
C LEU A 48 -5.28 -13.75 2.85
N ALA A 49 -6.35 -13.97 2.09
CA ALA A 49 -7.72 -13.92 2.60
C ALA A 49 -8.47 -15.22 2.34
N ARG A 50 -9.31 -15.63 3.29
CA ARG A 50 -10.28 -16.72 3.12
C ARG A 50 -11.53 -16.43 3.95
N GLY A 51 -12.68 -16.29 3.29
CA GLY A 51 -13.90 -15.83 3.95
C GLY A 51 -13.67 -14.46 4.60
N GLU A 52 -14.07 -14.31 5.87
CA GLU A 52 -13.90 -13.08 6.66
C GLU A 52 -12.52 -12.94 7.32
N VAL A 53 -11.56 -13.81 6.99
CA VAL A 53 -10.23 -13.82 7.62
C VAL A 53 -9.18 -13.23 6.66
N PRO A 54 -8.78 -11.96 6.84
CA PRO A 54 -7.62 -11.38 6.17
C PRO A 54 -6.34 -11.55 7.03
N VAL A 55 -5.24 -11.93 6.39
CA VAL A 55 -3.91 -11.95 7.02
C VAL A 55 -2.93 -11.24 6.09
N MET A 56 -2.42 -10.09 6.52
CA MET A 56 -1.37 -9.38 5.79
C MET A 56 -0.06 -10.17 5.88
N VAL A 57 0.50 -10.55 4.73
CA VAL A 57 1.71 -11.37 4.64
C VAL A 57 2.92 -10.59 4.14
N ALA A 58 2.70 -9.51 3.39
CA ALA A 58 3.79 -8.62 2.97
C ALA A 58 3.29 -7.19 2.79
N LEU A 59 4.24 -6.26 2.91
CA LEU A 59 4.03 -4.85 2.64
C LEU A 59 5.33 -4.29 2.07
N ARG A 60 5.25 -3.53 0.97
CA ARG A 60 6.42 -2.89 0.39
C ARG A 60 6.14 -1.43 0.09
N LEU A 61 7.07 -0.58 0.51
CA LEU A 61 7.05 0.84 0.21
C LEU A 61 7.36 1.05 -1.28
N PHE A 62 6.55 1.87 -1.95
CA PHE A 62 6.89 2.39 -3.27
C PHE A 62 7.76 3.64 -3.10
N LEU A 63 8.92 3.65 -3.76
CA LEU A 63 9.82 4.81 -3.80
C LEU A 63 9.71 5.46 -5.18
N PRO A 64 9.19 6.70 -5.26
CA PRO A 64 9.18 7.45 -6.52
C PRO A 64 10.61 7.71 -7.03
N ASP A 65 10.75 7.96 -8.33
CA ASP A 65 12.05 8.26 -8.96
C ASP A 65 12.80 9.41 -8.27
N SER A 66 12.08 10.40 -7.75
CA SER A 66 12.65 11.52 -6.99
C SER A 66 13.39 11.11 -5.70
N TRP A 67 13.21 9.87 -5.23
CA TRP A 67 13.87 9.30 -4.06
C TRP A 67 14.96 8.27 -4.40
N THR A 68 15.12 7.90 -5.66
CA THR A 68 16.02 6.82 -6.11
C THR A 68 17.07 7.26 -7.12
N SER A 69 17.13 8.57 -7.38
CA SER A 69 18.15 9.22 -8.22
C SER A 69 19.49 9.39 -7.49
#